data_AF-A0A4R6ME93-F1
#
_entry.id   AF-A0A4R6ME93-F1
#
_cell.length_a   1.000
_cell.length_b   1.000
_cell.length_c   1.000
_cell.angle_alpha   90.00
_cell.angle_beta   90.00
_cell.angle_gamma   90.00
#
_symmetry.space_group_name_H-M   'P 1'
#
loop_
_entity.id
_entity.type
_entity.pdbx_description
1 polymer ?
#
loop_
_entity_poly.entity_id
_entity_poly.type
_entity_poly.pdbx_seq_one_letter_code
_entity_poly.pdbx_strand_id
1 'polypeptide(L)'
;MGKNVQIVLTVDASRLYHMTNPSQDDIHDNCTLSDDNDGISDTGKIVDFLSNVYIAQSVEWVGESKDAGYDIAIDSIVYDFDLNDPTDIYFLDDDITITGTGGKDSKVVATVKDQADIAETNNIYKINFSIYYQNNVKKYLIDPKLRANS
;
A
#
# COMPACT_ATOMS: atom_id res chain seq x y z
N MET A 1 22.63 -5.63 2.04
CA MET A 1 21.95 -6.24 3.20
C MET A 1 20.56 -5.69 3.18
N GLY A 2 19.57 -6.56 2.92
CA GLY A 2 18.18 -6.16 3.00
C GLY A 2 17.81 -5.67 4.39
N LYS A 3 16.80 -4.80 4.45
CA LYS A 3 16.21 -4.32 5.70
C LYS A 3 14.69 -4.40 5.64
N ASN A 4 14.07 -4.28 6.79
CA ASN A 4 12.63 -4.05 6.85
C ASN A 4 12.29 -2.69 6.22
N VAL A 5 11.13 -2.60 5.58
CA VAL A 5 10.68 -1.41 4.86
C VAL A 5 9.35 -0.96 5.44
N GLN A 6 9.22 0.34 5.72
CA GLN A 6 7.96 0.95 6.08
C GLN A 6 7.48 1.82 4.92
N ILE A 7 6.28 1.53 4.42
CA ILE A 7 5.57 2.28 3.39
C ILE A 7 4.46 3.09 4.06
N VAL A 8 4.52 4.40 3.91
CA VAL A 8 3.57 5.36 4.50
C VAL A 8 2.64 5.89 3.42
N LEU A 9 1.34 5.64 3.58
CA LEU A 9 0.28 6.28 2.79
C LEU A 9 -0.16 7.58 3.48
N THR A 10 0.19 8.72 2.90
CA THR A 10 -0.32 10.02 3.34
C THR A 10 -1.55 10.40 2.51
N VAL A 11 -2.63 10.82 3.18
CA VAL A 11 -3.91 11.18 2.53
C VAL A 11 -4.28 12.63 2.86
N ASP A 12 -4.72 13.41 1.86
CA ASP A 12 -5.51 14.64 2.05
C ASP A 12 -6.94 14.23 2.44
N ALA A 13 -7.05 13.83 3.70
CA ALA A 13 -8.20 13.10 4.23
C ALA A 13 -9.46 13.96 4.22
N SER A 14 -9.33 15.23 4.61
CA SER A 14 -10.45 16.17 4.64
C SER A 14 -11.02 16.36 3.25
N ARG A 15 -10.17 16.55 2.23
CA ARG A 15 -10.64 16.74 0.85
C ARG A 15 -11.27 15.48 0.29
N LEU A 16 -10.58 14.35 0.36
CA LEU A 16 -11.06 13.09 -0.22
C LEU A 16 -12.32 12.57 0.48
N TYR A 17 -12.42 12.74 1.80
CA TYR A 17 -13.59 12.34 2.57
C TYR A 17 -14.86 13.11 2.18
N HIS A 18 -14.75 14.39 1.83
CA HIS A 18 -15.91 15.21 1.46
C HIS A 18 -16.32 15.11 -0.02
N MET A 19 -15.51 14.44 -0.85
CA MET A 19 -15.89 14.17 -2.23
C MET A 19 -17.11 13.26 -2.32
N THR A 20 -17.97 13.55 -3.31
CA THR A 20 -19.11 12.70 -3.66
C THR A 20 -18.72 11.83 -4.84
N ASN A 21 -18.69 10.51 -4.65
CA ASN A 21 -18.30 9.52 -5.68
C ASN A 21 -16.98 9.89 -6.41
N PRO A 22 -15.85 10.04 -5.69
CA PRO A 22 -14.59 10.35 -6.32
C PRO A 22 -14.21 9.29 -7.35
N SER A 23 -13.63 9.73 -8.47
CA SER A 23 -13.02 8.83 -9.45
C SER A 23 -11.70 8.26 -8.91
N GLN A 24 -11.12 7.27 -9.60
CA GLN A 24 -9.81 6.76 -9.19
C GLN A 24 -8.70 7.81 -9.32
N ASP A 25 -8.76 8.66 -10.34
CA ASP A 25 -7.82 9.78 -10.47
C ASP A 25 -7.96 10.75 -9.29
N ASP A 26 -9.19 11.05 -8.84
CA ASP A 26 -9.40 11.87 -7.65
C ASP A 26 -8.81 11.21 -6.40
N ILE A 27 -8.96 9.90 -6.22
CA ILE A 27 -8.38 9.18 -5.08
C ILE A 27 -6.85 9.25 -5.15
N HIS A 28 -6.25 9.00 -6.32
CA HIS A 28 -4.81 9.03 -6.53
C HIS A 28 -4.22 10.42 -6.31
N ASP A 29 -4.89 11.48 -6.76
CA ASP A 29 -4.44 12.87 -6.60
C ASP A 29 -4.48 13.37 -5.14
N ASN A 30 -5.24 12.70 -4.27
CA ASN A 30 -5.36 13.02 -2.84
C ASN A 30 -4.55 12.07 -1.94
N CYS A 31 -3.76 11.18 -2.53
CA CYS A 31 -2.95 10.21 -1.81
C CYS A 31 -1.50 10.31 -2.29
N THR A 32 -0.55 10.12 -1.38
CA THR A 32 0.88 9.98 -1.72
C THR A 32 1.50 8.84 -0.94
N LEU A 33 2.42 8.11 -1.56
CA LEU A 33 3.22 7.08 -0.92
C LEU A 33 4.65 7.55 -0.76
N SER A 34 5.25 7.17 0.36
CA SER A 34 6.69 7.25 0.59
C SER A 34 7.12 6.00 1.34
N ASP A 35 8.39 5.63 1.23
CA ASP A 35 8.96 4.61 2.09
C ASP A 35 10.27 5.10 2.72
N ASP A 36 10.83 4.29 3.61
CA ASP A 36 12.13 4.54 4.21
C ASP A 36 13.29 3.94 3.40
N ASN A 37 13.06 3.47 2.17
CA ASN A 37 13.97 2.65 1.37
C ASN A 37 14.06 3.06 -0.11
N ASP A 38 14.16 4.37 -0.36
CA ASP A 38 14.37 4.98 -1.68
C ASP A 38 13.26 4.65 -2.71
N GLY A 39 12.05 4.34 -2.25
CA GLY A 39 10.86 4.20 -3.08
C GLY A 39 10.56 5.50 -3.81
N ILE A 40 10.26 5.38 -5.10
CA ILE A 40 10.11 6.52 -5.98
C ILE A 40 8.88 6.39 -6.86
N SER A 41 8.28 7.52 -7.17
CA SER A 41 7.34 7.67 -8.27
C SER A 41 7.88 8.69 -9.25
N ASP A 42 8.24 8.24 -10.46
CA ASP A 42 8.83 9.09 -11.50
C ASP A 42 7.88 10.22 -11.94
N THR A 43 6.57 9.98 -11.85
CA THR A 43 5.53 10.94 -12.22
C THR A 43 4.93 11.67 -11.02
N GLY A 44 5.32 11.28 -9.79
CA GLY A 44 4.69 11.70 -8.55
C GLY A 44 3.32 11.06 -8.29
N LYS A 45 2.84 10.17 -9.17
CA LYS A 45 1.57 9.46 -9.02
C LYS A 45 1.74 8.14 -8.28
N ILE A 46 0.73 7.74 -7.50
CA ILE A 46 0.75 6.47 -6.76
C ILE A 46 0.88 5.24 -7.66
N VAL A 47 0.22 5.23 -8.81
CA VAL A 47 0.25 4.09 -9.75
C VAL A 47 1.67 3.79 -10.28
N ASP A 48 2.55 4.79 -10.23
CA ASP A 48 3.96 4.68 -10.63
C ASP A 48 4.90 4.56 -9.42
N PHE A 49 4.37 4.59 -8.19
CA PHE A 49 5.17 4.39 -7.00
C PHE A 49 5.69 2.96 -6.96
N LEU A 50 7.01 2.84 -6.88
CA LEU A 50 7.73 1.59 -6.76
C LEU A 50 8.55 1.59 -5.47
N SER A 51 8.15 0.76 -4.52
CA SER A 51 8.93 0.54 -3.29
C SER A 51 9.89 -0.64 -3.47
N ASN A 52 11.14 -0.45 -3.03
CA ASN A 52 12.14 -1.51 -2.99
C ASN A 52 11.97 -2.30 -1.69
N VAL A 53 11.64 -3.58 -1.78
CA VAL A 53 11.53 -4.49 -0.64
C VAL A 53 12.58 -5.60 -0.73
N TYR A 54 12.86 -6.30 0.37
CA TYR A 54 13.94 -7.29 0.40
C TYR A 54 13.45 -8.66 0.82
N ILE A 55 13.99 -9.69 0.17
CA ILE A 55 13.71 -11.10 0.45
C ILE A 55 13.92 -11.40 1.95
N ALA A 56 12.97 -12.16 2.52
CA ALA A 56 12.93 -12.54 3.93
C ALA A 56 12.89 -11.36 4.93
N GLN A 57 12.61 -10.14 4.47
CA GLN A 57 12.42 -8.96 5.32
C GLN A 57 10.94 -8.58 5.42
N SER A 58 10.59 -7.87 6.49
CA SER A 58 9.22 -7.42 6.69
C SER A 58 8.94 -6.09 5.97
N VAL A 59 7.73 -5.96 5.45
CA VAL A 59 7.18 -4.70 4.94
C VAL A 59 6.01 -4.30 5.84
N GLU A 60 5.97 -3.04 6.26
CA GLU A 60 4.90 -2.47 7.05
C GLU A 60 4.22 -1.35 6.26
N TRP A 61 2.89 -1.38 6.17
CA TRP A 61 2.08 -0.31 5.58
C TRP A 61 1.34 0.42 6.69
N VAL A 62 1.53 1.74 6.74
CA VAL A 62 0.86 2.64 7.70
C VAL A 62 0.13 3.76 6.96
N GLY A 63 -0.99 4.21 7.52
CA GLY A 63 -1.77 5.33 7.02
C GLY A 63 -1.56 6.57 7.88
N GLU A 64 -1.41 7.73 7.24
CA GLU A 64 -1.28 9.01 7.92
C GLU A 64 -2.11 10.10 7.23
N SER A 65 -2.59 11.05 8.03
CA SER A 65 -3.22 12.28 7.55
C SER A 65 -2.59 13.49 8.24
N LYS A 66 -2.50 14.59 7.50
CA LYS A 66 -2.12 15.90 8.07
C LYS A 66 -3.34 16.68 8.58
N ASP A 67 -4.55 16.21 8.30
CA ASP A 67 -5.79 16.85 8.69
C ASP A 67 -6.22 16.44 10.10
N ALA A 68 -6.40 17.43 10.98
CA ALA A 68 -6.82 17.19 12.35
C ALA A 68 -8.21 16.53 12.42
N GLY A 69 -8.31 15.46 13.21
CA GLY A 69 -9.56 14.73 13.43
C GLY A 69 -9.85 13.63 12.42
N TYR A 70 -8.90 13.35 11.51
CA TYR A 70 -8.97 12.23 10.57
C TYR A 70 -7.93 11.19 10.93
N ASP A 71 -8.34 9.92 10.95
CA ASP A 71 -7.42 8.78 11.06
C ASP A 71 -7.45 7.98 9.75
N ILE A 72 -6.29 7.44 9.34
CA ILE A 72 -6.15 6.62 8.15
C ILE A 72 -5.75 5.22 8.56
N ALA A 73 -6.60 4.25 8.24
CA ALA A 73 -6.40 2.85 8.53
C ALA A 73 -6.04 2.11 7.24
N ILE A 74 -4.97 1.31 7.26
CA ILE A 74 -4.71 0.32 6.22
C ILE A 74 -5.52 -0.93 6.55
N ASP A 75 -6.57 -1.17 5.76
CA ASP A 75 -7.52 -2.26 5.99
C ASP A 75 -6.97 -3.60 5.49
N SER A 76 -6.40 -3.59 4.29
CA SER A 76 -5.77 -4.78 3.71
C SER A 76 -4.84 -4.46 2.55
N ILE A 77 -3.91 -5.39 2.32
CA ILE A 77 -3.08 -5.48 1.13
C ILE A 77 -3.60 -6.66 0.30
N VAL A 78 -3.96 -6.41 -0.96
CA VAL A 78 -4.52 -7.42 -1.86
C VAL A 78 -3.70 -7.46 -3.14
N TYR A 79 -3.16 -8.61 -3.48
CA TYR A 79 -2.46 -8.78 -4.74
C TYR A 79 -3.40 -8.70 -5.94
N ASP A 80 -3.02 -7.94 -6.97
CA ASP A 80 -3.78 -7.87 -8.21
C ASP A 80 -3.28 -8.94 -9.19
N PHE A 81 -3.68 -10.18 -8.93
CA PHE A 81 -3.32 -11.33 -9.77
C PHE A 81 -4.10 -11.38 -11.07
N ASP A 82 -3.41 -11.53 -12.19
CA ASP A 82 -3.97 -12.22 -13.34
C ASP A 82 -3.70 -13.73 -13.20
N LEU A 83 -4.72 -14.49 -12.80
CA LEU A 83 -4.66 -15.96 -12.69
C LEU A 83 -4.32 -16.66 -14.03
N ASN A 84 -4.32 -15.93 -15.14
CA ASN A 84 -3.95 -16.45 -16.46
C ASN A 84 -2.50 -16.11 -16.85
N ASP A 85 -1.79 -15.30 -16.06
CA ASP A 85 -0.38 -14.99 -16.28
C ASP A 85 0.51 -15.87 -15.38
N PRO A 86 1.21 -16.88 -15.94
CA PRO A 86 2.10 -17.75 -15.16
C PRO A 86 3.35 -17.04 -14.63
N THR A 87 3.57 -15.76 -14.98
CA THR A 87 4.67 -14.93 -14.48
C THR A 87 4.27 -14.06 -13.28
N ASP A 88 2.99 -14.07 -12.90
CA ASP A 88 2.50 -13.29 -11.77
C ASP A 88 2.81 -14.05 -10.46
N ILE A 89 3.72 -13.50 -9.65
CA ILE A 89 4.21 -14.13 -8.42
C ILE A 89 3.99 -13.17 -7.25
N TYR A 90 3.22 -13.57 -6.24
CA TYR A 90 3.08 -12.78 -5.01
C TYR A 90 4.36 -12.81 -4.18
N PHE A 91 4.72 -11.65 -3.65
CA PHE A 91 5.95 -11.46 -2.89
C PHE A 91 5.82 -11.73 -1.40
N LEU A 92 4.61 -11.86 -0.84
CA LEU A 92 4.44 -11.96 0.62
C LEU A 92 4.04 -13.38 1.04
N ASP A 93 4.61 -13.86 2.15
CA ASP A 93 4.42 -15.23 2.66
C ASP A 93 3.03 -15.48 3.26
N ASP A 94 2.35 -14.42 3.70
CA ASP A 94 1.19 -14.53 4.59
C ASP A 94 -0.09 -14.98 3.86
N ASP A 95 -0.51 -14.28 2.79
CA ASP A 95 -1.69 -14.62 1.97
C ASP A 95 -1.75 -13.73 0.71
N ILE A 96 -2.64 -14.05 -0.23
CA ILE A 96 -3.05 -13.19 -1.35
C ILE A 96 -3.73 -11.90 -0.83
N THR A 97 -4.41 -12.00 0.32
CA THR A 97 -5.01 -10.86 1.02
C THR A 97 -4.53 -10.81 2.47
N ILE A 98 -3.76 -9.78 2.80
CA ILE A 98 -3.24 -9.58 4.16
C ILE A 98 -4.12 -8.54 4.83
N THR A 99 -4.75 -8.91 5.94
CA THR A 99 -5.66 -8.03 6.67
C THR A 99 -4.90 -7.19 7.70
N GLY A 100 -5.29 -5.92 7.84
CA GLY A 100 -4.72 -5.03 8.84
C GLY A 100 -5.13 -5.38 10.27
N THR A 101 -4.47 -4.75 11.24
CA THR A 101 -4.74 -4.96 12.68
C THR A 101 -6.15 -4.55 13.13
N GLY A 102 -6.87 -3.78 12.30
CA GLY A 102 -8.21 -3.29 12.54
C GLY A 102 -8.25 -1.99 13.35
N GLY A 103 -9.39 -1.32 13.31
CA GLY A 103 -9.60 -0.01 13.95
C GLY A 103 -9.05 1.16 13.13
N LYS A 104 -9.07 2.35 13.75
CA LYS A 104 -8.75 3.63 13.08
C LYS A 104 -7.26 3.84 12.80
N ASP A 105 -6.40 3.14 13.53
CA ASP A 105 -4.93 3.16 13.40
C ASP A 105 -4.43 1.84 12.78
N SER A 106 -5.28 1.17 12.00
CA SER A 106 -4.95 -0.14 11.40
C SER A 106 -3.71 -0.03 10.53
N LYS A 107 -2.82 -1.01 10.66
CA LYS A 107 -1.64 -1.19 9.82
C LYS A 107 -1.56 -2.62 9.33
N VAL A 108 -0.84 -2.83 8.23
CA VAL A 108 -0.53 -4.16 7.70
C VAL A 108 0.96 -4.40 7.84
N VAL A 109 1.35 -5.60 8.27
CA VAL A 109 2.74 -6.06 8.28
C VAL A 109 2.77 -7.42 7.63
N ALA A 110 3.73 -7.64 6.73
CA ALA A 110 3.91 -8.92 6.06
C ALA A 110 5.38 -9.20 5.77
N THR A 111 5.73 -10.46 5.54
CA THR A 111 7.12 -10.86 5.23
C THR A 111 7.27 -11.15 3.74
N VAL A 112 8.31 -10.60 3.11
CA VAL A 112 8.65 -10.95 1.72
C VAL A 112 9.18 -12.38 1.68
N LYS A 113 8.64 -13.21 0.80
CA LYS A 113 9.01 -14.62 0.66
C LYS A 113 10.50 -14.80 0.47
N ASP A 114 11.03 -15.88 1.06
CA ASP A 114 12.39 -16.35 0.83
C ASP A 114 12.47 -17.22 -0.44
N GLN A 115 12.22 -16.61 -1.60
CA GLN A 115 12.29 -17.29 -2.89
C GLN A 115 13.18 -16.51 -3.87
N ALA A 116 14.19 -17.18 -4.43
CA ALA A 116 15.17 -16.52 -5.30
C ALA A 116 14.58 -16.08 -6.66
N ASP A 117 13.47 -16.67 -7.08
CA ASP A 117 12.78 -16.39 -8.35
C ASP A 117 11.94 -15.11 -8.34
N ILE A 118 11.63 -14.55 -7.16
CA ILE A 118 10.98 -13.23 -7.06
C ILE A 118 11.98 -12.07 -7.10
N ALA A 119 13.28 -12.34 -6.97
CA ALA A 119 14.29 -11.29 -7.01
C ALA A 119 14.24 -10.51 -8.33
N GLU A 120 14.36 -9.18 -8.24
CA GLU A 120 14.37 -8.24 -9.37
C GLU A 120 13.06 -8.20 -10.18
N THR A 121 11.98 -8.78 -9.66
CA THR A 121 10.64 -8.71 -10.27
C THR A 121 9.81 -7.60 -9.64
N ASN A 122 8.80 -7.13 -10.38
CA ASN A 122 7.83 -6.14 -9.92
C ASN A 122 6.48 -6.82 -9.68
N ASN A 123 5.73 -6.35 -8.69
CA ASN A 123 4.38 -6.82 -8.43
C ASN A 123 3.44 -5.64 -8.16
N ILE A 124 2.25 -5.67 -8.78
CA ILE A 124 1.17 -4.71 -8.57
C ILE A 124 0.26 -5.22 -7.45
N TYR A 125 0.00 -4.36 -6.48
CA TYR A 125 -0.87 -4.69 -5.35
C TYR A 125 -1.80 -3.53 -5.03
N LYS A 126 -2.91 -3.85 -4.38
CA LYS A 126 -3.92 -2.89 -3.93
C LYS A 126 -3.78 -2.66 -2.44
N ILE A 127 -3.74 -1.39 -2.04
CA ILE A 127 -3.89 -0.97 -0.65
C ILE A 127 -5.35 -0.56 -0.47
N ASN A 128 -6.12 -1.33 0.29
CA ASN A 128 -7.43 -0.91 0.76
C ASN A 128 -7.23 -0.11 2.05
N PHE A 129 -7.81 1.07 2.10
CA PHE A 129 -7.71 1.94 3.27
C PHE A 129 -9.03 2.61 3.61
N SER A 130 -9.16 2.98 4.87
CA SER A 130 -10.32 3.66 5.42
C SER A 130 -9.92 5.02 5.97
N ILE A 131 -10.72 6.03 5.65
CA ILE A 131 -10.67 7.35 6.29
C ILE A 131 -11.74 7.38 7.38
N TYR A 132 -11.32 7.56 8.62
CA TYR A 132 -12.19 7.75 9.76
C TYR A 132 -12.33 9.25 10.05
N TYR A 133 -13.58 9.70 10.17
CA TYR A 133 -13.91 11.03 10.65
C TYR A 133 -15.09 10.95 11.61
N GLN A 134 -14.86 11.32 12.87
CA GLN A 134 -15.82 11.13 13.96
C GLN A 134 -16.22 9.64 14.08
N ASN A 135 -17.52 9.33 13.93
CA ASN A 135 -18.05 7.95 13.99
C ASN A 135 -18.34 7.36 12.59
N ASN A 136 -17.85 8.01 11.53
CA ASN A 136 -18.10 7.60 10.16
C ASN A 136 -16.81 7.13 9.50
N VAL A 137 -16.97 6.21 8.55
CA VAL A 137 -15.86 5.63 7.79
C VAL A 137 -16.19 5.68 6.31
N LYS A 138 -15.20 6.05 5.50
CA LYS A 138 -15.23 5.89 4.04
C LYS A 138 -14.04 5.05 3.60
N LYS A 139 -14.28 4.17 2.63
CA LYS A 139 -13.30 3.20 2.14
C LYS A 139 -12.86 3.55 0.73
N TYR A 140 -11.58 3.33 0.48
CA TYR A 140 -10.90 3.66 -0.76
C TYR A 140 -9.86 2.59 -1.07
N LEU A 141 -9.35 2.62 -2.30
CA LEU A 141 -8.27 1.74 -2.74
C LEU A 141 -7.30 2.51 -3.64
N ILE A 142 -6.04 2.09 -3.61
CA ILE A 142 -4.99 2.53 -4.54
C ILE A 142 -4.15 1.32 -4.96
N ASP A 143 -3.43 1.41 -6.09
CA ASP A 143 -2.75 0.28 -6.73
C ASP A 143 -1.24 0.54 -7.06
N PRO A 144 -0.37 0.68 -6.05
CA PRO A 144 1.07 0.85 -6.23
C PRO A 144 1.81 -0.46 -6.60
N LYS A 145 3.15 -0.35 -6.68
CA LYS A 145 4.05 -1.46 -7.07
C LYS A 145 5.14 -1.71 -6.03
N LEU A 146 5.56 -2.97 -5.90
CA LEU A 146 6.77 -3.38 -5.18
C LEU A 146 7.80 -3.94 -6.16
N ARG A 147 9.09 -3.79 -5.82
CA ARG A 147 10.18 -4.55 -6.41
C ARG A 147 10.91 -5.32 -5.33
N ALA A 148 11.03 -6.64 -5.48
CA ALA A 148 11.80 -7.47 -4.55
C ALA A 148 13.29 -7.46 -4.91
N ASN A 149 14.15 -7.30 -3.91
CA ASN A 149 15.61 -7.25 -4.03
C ASN A 149 16.26 -8.27 -3.08
N SER A 150 17.51 -8.64 -3.39
CA SER A 150 18.34 -9.55 -2.57
C SER A 150 19.06 -8.86 -1.41
#